data_AF-A0A9E3I598-F1
#
_entry.id   AF-A0A9E3I598-F1
#
_cell.length_a   1.000
_cell.length_b   1.000
_cell.length_c   1.000
_cell.angle_alpha   90.00
_cell.angle_beta   90.00
_cell.angle_gamma   90.00
#
_symmetry.space_group_name_H-M   'P 1'
#
loop_
_entity.id
_entity.type
_entity.pdbx_description
1 polymer ?
#
loop_
_entity_poly.entity_id
_entity_poly.type
_entity_poly.pdbx_seq_one_letter_code
_entity_poly.pdbx_strand_id
1 'polypeptide(L)'
;MSIKDEIEQIKVKIEELEGDLRLEKAVLARLESISTRKRKPVRSSPSGPPRKGSLAAYLQKALQDSNCALSVSELVERVKQAGFVSTAKVGLNNLIPSSLVRRPDIFVRVSHGVYDLKTRAKQEIQTE
;
A
#
# COMPACT_ATOMS: atom_id res chain seq x y z
N MET A 1 -11.52 -0.64 -62.56
CA MET A 1 -11.98 -1.23 -61.29
C MET A 1 -13.49 -1.28 -61.32
N SER A 2 -14.10 -2.40 -60.96
CA SER A 2 -15.54 -2.53 -60.89
C SER A 2 -16.03 -2.01 -59.52
N ILE A 3 -17.17 -1.33 -59.49
CA ILE A 3 -17.83 -0.89 -58.24
C ILE A 3 -18.03 -2.06 -57.28
N LYS A 4 -18.21 -3.28 -57.81
CA LYS A 4 -18.33 -4.50 -56.98
C LYS A 4 -17.04 -4.81 -56.21
N ASP A 5 -15.88 -4.60 -56.83
CA ASP A 5 -14.58 -4.86 -56.20
C ASP A 5 -14.32 -3.84 -55.08
N GLU A 6 -14.74 -2.58 -55.28
CA GLU A 6 -14.65 -1.53 -54.26
C GLU A 6 -15.57 -1.82 -53.06
N ILE A 7 -16.78 -2.32 -53.30
CA ILE A 7 -17.71 -2.73 -52.23
C ILE A 7 -17.14 -3.89 -51.42
N GLU A 8 -16.52 -4.89 -52.07
CA GLU A 8 -15.89 -6.01 -51.37
C GLU A 8 -14.69 -5.55 -50.53
N GLN A 9 -13.85 -4.67 -51.06
CA GLN A 9 -12.73 -4.09 -50.30
C GLN A 9 -13.19 -3.28 -49.09
N ILE A 10 -14.29 -2.53 -49.23
CA ILE A 10 -14.87 -1.77 -48.11
C ILE A 10 -15.44 -2.73 -47.05
N LYS A 11 -16.09 -3.82 -47.44
CA LYS A 11 -16.61 -4.83 -46.49
C LYS A 11 -15.49 -5.50 -45.70
N VAL A 12 -14.40 -5.89 -46.36
CA VAL A 12 -13.23 -6.47 -45.69
C VAL A 12 -12.64 -5.47 -44.68
N LYS A 13 -12.51 -4.20 -45.05
CA LYS A 13 -12.05 -3.16 -44.11
C LYS A 13 -12.99 -2.95 -42.93
N ILE A 14 -14.30 -3.07 -43.13
CA ILE A 14 -15.28 -2.99 -42.04
C ILE A 14 -15.06 -4.16 -41.07
N GLU A 15 -14.89 -5.37 -41.58
CA GLU A 15 -14.64 -6.56 -40.74
C GLU A 15 -13.33 -6.45 -39.96
N GLU A 16 -12.27 -5.93 -40.57
CA GLU A 16 -10.99 -5.66 -39.90
C GLU A 16 -11.15 -4.65 -38.76
N LEU A 17 -11.80 -3.52 -39.03
CA LEU A 17 -12.04 -2.47 -38.03
C LEU A 17 -12.95 -2.96 -36.89
N GLU A 18 -13.94 -3.79 -37.17
CA GLU A 18 -14.75 -4.43 -36.14
C GLU A 18 -13.95 -5.40 -35.27
N GLY A 19 -13.00 -6.12 -35.87
CA GLY A 19 -12.06 -6.99 -35.17
C GLY A 19 -11.17 -6.22 -34.20
N ASP A 20 -10.54 -5.15 -34.68
CA ASP A 20 -9.68 -4.27 -33.87
C ASP A 20 -10.46 -3.64 -32.71
N LEU A 21 -11.68 -3.16 -32.97
CA LEU A 21 -12.54 -2.58 -31.95
C LEU A 21 -12.96 -3.58 -30.86
N ARG A 22 -13.15 -4.86 -31.21
CA ARG A 22 -13.40 -5.93 -30.21
C ARG A 22 -12.17 -6.18 -29.34
N LEU A 23 -10.98 -6.17 -29.95
CA LEU A 23 -9.72 -6.38 -29.23
C LEU A 23 -9.44 -5.23 -28.26
N GLU A 24 -9.62 -3.99 -28.70
CA GLU A 24 -9.47 -2.80 -27.85
C GLU A 24 -10.47 -2.80 -26.69
N LYS A 25 -11.74 -3.15 -26.93
CA LYS A 25 -12.73 -3.31 -25.86
C LYS A 25 -12.34 -4.38 -24.84
N ALA A 26 -11.77 -5.50 -25.29
CA ALA A 26 -11.31 -6.56 -24.40
C ALA A 26 -10.10 -6.11 -23.56
N VAL A 27 -9.16 -5.37 -24.15
CA VAL A 27 -8.03 -4.76 -23.45
C VAL A 27 -8.51 -3.73 -22.44
N LEU A 28 -9.46 -2.86 -22.82
CA LEU A 28 -10.04 -1.86 -21.94
C LEU A 28 -10.77 -2.51 -20.76
N ALA A 29 -11.61 -3.52 -20.98
CA ALA A 29 -12.26 -4.27 -19.90
C ALA A 29 -11.26 -4.93 -18.95
N ARG A 30 -10.13 -5.43 -19.48
CA ARG A 30 -9.04 -5.99 -18.66
C ARG A 30 -8.36 -4.89 -17.84
N LEU A 31 -8.07 -3.73 -18.42
CA LEU A 31 -7.48 -2.59 -17.70
C LEU A 31 -8.44 -2.02 -16.65
N GLU A 32 -9.73 -1.95 -16.94
CA GLU A 32 -10.76 -1.58 -15.97
C GLU A 32 -10.83 -2.58 -14.82
N SER A 33 -10.76 -3.89 -15.09
CA SER A 33 -10.70 -4.91 -14.03
C SER A 33 -9.44 -4.77 -13.15
N ILE A 34 -8.33 -4.25 -13.71
CA ILE A 34 -7.10 -3.98 -12.96
C ILE A 34 -7.22 -2.67 -12.16
N SER A 35 -7.86 -1.64 -12.71
CA SER A 35 -8.07 -0.36 -12.00
C SER A 35 -9.13 -0.46 -10.90
N THR A 36 -10.17 -1.27 -11.12
CA THR A 36 -11.26 -1.55 -10.18
C THR A 36 -10.92 -2.64 -9.17
N ARG A 37 -9.75 -3.27 -9.28
CA ARG A 37 -9.03 -3.76 -8.09
C ARG A 37 -8.58 -2.57 -7.25
N LYS A 38 -9.58 -1.83 -6.73
CA LYS A 38 -9.50 -1.21 -5.42
C LYS A 38 -8.85 -2.25 -4.55
N ARG A 39 -7.61 -1.97 -4.14
CA ARG A 39 -6.99 -2.60 -2.97
C ARG A 39 -8.11 -2.68 -1.96
N LYS A 40 -8.64 -3.89 -1.72
CA LYS A 40 -9.64 -4.08 -0.67
C LYS A 40 -9.05 -3.34 0.52
N PRO A 41 -9.76 -2.37 1.14
CA PRO A 41 -9.26 -1.81 2.38
C PRO A 41 -9.01 -3.03 3.25
N VAL A 42 -7.73 -3.22 3.61
CA VAL A 42 -7.38 -4.19 4.63
C VAL A 42 -8.34 -3.85 5.74
N ARG A 43 -9.29 -4.74 6.04
CA ARG A 43 -10.26 -4.57 7.11
C ARG A 43 -9.44 -4.10 8.29
N SER A 44 -9.49 -2.80 8.58
CA SER A 44 -8.89 -2.24 9.76
C SER A 44 -9.76 -2.82 10.85
N SER A 45 -9.31 -3.96 11.41
CA SER A 45 -9.83 -4.46 12.67
C SER A 45 -9.93 -3.25 13.60
N PRO A 46 -11.04 -3.12 14.35
CA PRO A 46 -11.29 -1.95 15.16
C PRO A 46 -10.01 -1.62 15.92
N SER A 47 -9.57 -0.37 15.77
CA SER A 47 -8.43 0.24 16.44
C SER A 47 -8.71 0.22 17.94
N GLY A 48 -8.61 -0.96 18.53
CA GLY A 48 -8.60 -1.14 19.95
C GLY A 48 -7.27 -0.64 20.49
N PRO A 49 -7.25 -0.17 21.75
CA PRO A 49 -6.01 0.21 22.40
C PRO A 49 -4.98 -0.91 22.23
N PRO A 50 -3.70 -0.58 21.98
CA PRO A 50 -2.66 -1.57 21.78
C PRO A 50 -2.67 -2.57 22.96
N ARG A 51 -2.85 -3.86 22.67
CA ARG A 51 -2.72 -4.90 23.70
C ARG A 51 -1.32 -4.77 24.31
N LYS A 52 -1.24 -4.67 25.65
CA LYS A 52 0.02 -4.64 26.39
C LYS A 52 0.86 -5.85 25.97
N GLY A 53 2.10 -5.63 25.55
CA GLY A 53 3.01 -6.68 25.05
C GLY A 53 2.97 -6.93 23.53
N SER A 54 2.10 -6.26 22.76
CA SER A 54 2.12 -6.37 21.29
C SER A 54 3.29 -5.60 20.67
N LEU A 55 3.82 -6.06 19.53
CA LEU A 55 4.89 -5.36 18.81
C LEU A 55 4.54 -3.88 18.54
N ALA A 56 3.28 -3.58 18.22
CA ALA A 56 2.84 -2.20 18.01
C ALA A 56 3.00 -1.33 19.25
N ALA A 57 2.81 -1.88 20.46
CA ALA A 57 3.07 -1.16 21.70
C ALA A 57 4.56 -0.87 21.90
N TYR A 58 5.44 -1.83 21.57
CA TYR A 58 6.88 -1.64 21.61
C TYR A 58 7.36 -0.60 20.58
N LEU A 59 6.83 -0.62 19.36
CA LEU A 59 7.13 0.37 18.33
C LEU A 59 6.66 1.76 18.72
N GLN A 60 5.45 1.87 19.27
CA GLN A 60 4.92 3.13 19.76
C GLN A 60 5.78 3.70 20.88
N LYS A 61 6.16 2.86 21.86
CA LYS A 61 7.04 3.27 22.96
C LYS A 61 8.43 3.70 22.43
N ALA A 62 9.02 2.95 21.51
CA ALA A 62 10.32 3.31 20.92
C ALA A 62 10.31 4.67 20.21
N LEU A 63 9.22 5.00 19.53
CA LEU A 63 9.00 6.32 18.91
C LEU A 63 8.69 7.41 19.95
N GLN A 64 7.92 7.09 20.99
CA GLN A 64 7.66 8.02 22.11
C GLN A 64 8.97 8.41 22.81
N ASP A 65 9.81 7.43 23.15
CA ASP A 65 11.07 7.62 23.87
C ASP A 65 12.15 8.33 23.03
N SER A 66 12.12 8.25 21.69
CA SER A 66 13.07 8.97 20.81
C SER A 66 12.77 10.45 20.66
N ASN A 67 11.51 10.84 20.82
CA ASN A 67 11.02 12.16 20.44
C ASN A 67 11.34 12.60 18.99
N CYS A 68 11.70 11.66 18.11
CA CYS A 68 11.99 11.91 16.70
C CYS A 68 11.50 10.75 15.84
N ALA A 69 11.44 10.98 14.53
CA ALA A 69 11.16 9.93 13.55
C ALA A 69 12.35 8.95 13.48
N LEU A 70 12.05 7.65 13.45
CA LEU A 70 13.07 6.60 13.43
C LEU A 70 13.01 5.78 12.14
N SER A 71 14.18 5.35 11.69
CA SER A 71 14.32 4.36 10.63
C SER A 71 13.88 2.97 11.08
N VAL A 72 13.53 2.10 10.12
CA VAL A 72 13.20 0.69 10.42
C VAL A 72 14.35 -0.02 11.16
N SER A 73 15.60 0.25 10.81
CA SER A 73 16.78 -0.31 11.47
C SER A 73 16.84 0.08 12.96
N GLU A 74 16.65 1.36 13.27
CA GLU A 74 16.67 1.84 14.66
C GLU A 74 15.48 1.28 15.45
N LEU A 75 14.31 1.17 14.82
CA LEU A 75 13.15 0.53 15.44
C LEU A 75 13.41 -0.93 15.76
N VAL A 76 14.09 -1.68 14.89
CA VAL A 76 14.50 -3.06 15.16
C VAL A 76 15.39 -3.12 16.39
N GLU A 77 16.42 -2.27 16.47
CA GLU A 77 17.36 -2.25 17.58
C GLU A 77 16.67 -1.93 18.90
N ARG A 78 15.83 -0.89 18.94
CA ARG A 78 15.12 -0.49 20.16
C ARG A 78 14.11 -1.54 20.61
N VAL A 79 13.40 -2.17 19.67
CA VAL A 79 12.47 -3.27 19.98
C VAL A 79 13.21 -4.49 20.53
N LYS A 80 14.40 -4.79 20.01
CA LYS A 80 15.27 -5.86 20.56
C LYS A 80 15.79 -5.51 21.95
N GLN A 81 16.28 -4.29 22.16
CA GLN A 81 16.76 -3.80 23.46
C GLN A 81 15.65 -3.81 24.52
N ALA A 82 14.41 -3.53 24.12
CA ALA A 82 13.23 -3.63 24.98
C ALA A 82 12.82 -5.08 25.30
N GLY A 83 13.56 -6.08 24.81
CA GLY A 83 13.34 -7.50 25.13
C GLY A 83 12.24 -8.17 24.31
N PHE A 84 11.81 -7.58 23.18
CA PHE A 84 10.80 -8.21 22.35
C PHE A 84 11.39 -9.40 21.59
N VAL A 85 10.91 -10.60 21.90
CA VAL A 85 11.28 -11.84 21.21
C VAL A 85 10.24 -12.13 20.13
N SER A 86 10.67 -12.09 18.87
CA SER A 86 9.82 -12.48 17.75
C SER A 86 9.67 -13.99 17.70
N THR A 87 8.44 -14.50 17.80
CA THR A 87 8.12 -15.91 17.54
C THR A 87 8.03 -16.23 16.04
N ALA A 88 8.05 -15.22 15.17
CA ALA A 88 7.96 -15.39 13.73
C ALA A 88 9.30 -15.80 13.12
N LYS A 89 9.27 -16.83 12.27
CA LYS A 89 10.43 -17.34 11.50
C LYS A 89 11.13 -16.27 10.63
N VAL A 90 10.42 -15.19 10.29
CA VAL A 90 10.83 -14.19 9.30
C VAL A 90 11.71 -13.07 9.90
N GLY A 91 11.88 -13.06 11.24
CA GLY A 91 12.70 -12.07 11.95
C GLY A 91 12.08 -10.66 12.01
N LEU A 92 12.61 -9.82 12.91
CA LEU A 92 12.06 -8.48 13.18
C LEU A 92 12.18 -7.51 12.01
N ASN A 93 13.23 -7.63 11.19
CA ASN A 93 13.47 -6.76 10.04
C ASN A 93 12.31 -6.75 9.04
N ASN A 94 11.64 -7.88 8.88
CA ASN A 94 10.49 -8.01 7.98
C ASN A 94 9.15 -7.76 8.70
N LEU A 95 9.09 -8.01 10.00
CA LEU A 95 7.86 -7.93 10.79
C LEU A 95 7.50 -6.49 11.18
N ILE A 96 8.50 -5.64 11.42
CA ILE A 96 8.32 -4.25 11.80
C ILE A 96 7.71 -3.41 10.65
N PRO A 97 8.25 -3.42 9.41
CA PRO A 97 7.64 -2.70 8.30
C PRO A 97 6.18 -3.11 8.06
N SER A 98 5.89 -4.42 8.12
CA SER A 98 4.53 -4.94 7.97
C SER A 98 3.59 -4.44 9.08
N SER A 99 4.08 -4.35 10.31
CA SER A 99 3.30 -3.89 11.46
C SER A 99 3.03 -2.39 11.42
N LEU A 100 4.00 -1.59 10.96
CA LEU A 100 3.86 -0.15 10.78
C LEU A 100 2.83 0.19 9.70
N VAL A 101 2.85 -0.51 8.56
CA VAL A 101 1.89 -0.31 7.46
C VAL A 101 0.46 -0.71 7.86
N ARG A 102 0.29 -1.69 8.74
CA ARG A 102 -1.02 -2.18 9.18
C ARG A 102 -1.76 -1.23 10.14
N ARG A 103 -1.07 -0.25 10.74
CA ARG A 103 -1.66 0.68 11.73
C ARG A 103 -1.43 2.15 11.33
N PRO A 104 -2.02 2.61 10.20
CA PRO A 104 -1.92 4.00 9.73
C PRO A 104 -2.70 5.00 10.61
N ASP A 105 -3.43 4.50 11.60
CA ASP A 105 -4.06 5.26 12.68
C ASP A 105 -3.04 5.73 13.74
N ILE A 106 -1.95 4.98 13.93
CA ILE A 106 -0.92 5.25 14.95
C ILE A 106 0.38 5.74 14.33
N PHE A 107 0.84 5.10 13.26
CA PHE A 107 2.13 5.37 12.63
C PHE A 107 1.94 6.11 11.31
N VAL A 108 2.84 7.04 11.03
CA VAL A 108 2.93 7.75 9.76
C VAL A 108 4.32 7.55 9.18
N ARG A 109 4.39 7.37 7.86
CA ARG A 109 5.66 7.31 7.15
C ARG A 109 6.04 8.74 6.75
N VAL A 110 7.17 9.22 7.26
CA VAL A 110 7.67 10.58 6.99
C VAL A 110 8.56 10.57 5.74
N SER A 111 9.38 9.54 5.57
CA SER A 111 10.24 9.37 4.39
C SER A 111 10.50 7.89 4.07
N HIS A 112 11.39 7.60 3.11
CA HIS A 112 11.64 6.22 2.70
C HIS A 112 12.26 5.39 3.84
N GLY A 113 11.46 4.52 4.47
CA GLY A 113 11.95 3.67 5.57
C GLY A 113 12.00 4.36 6.93
N VAL A 114 11.46 5.58 7.06
CA VAL A 114 11.41 6.36 8.31
C VAL A 114 9.96 6.57 8.72
N TYR A 115 9.67 6.33 10.00
CA TYR A 115 8.34 6.37 10.57
C TYR A 115 8.31 7.21 11.84
N ASP A 116 7.18 7.86 12.08
CA ASP A 116 6.88 8.61 13.30
C ASP A 116 5.44 8.34 13.77
N LEU A 117 5.07 8.91 14.90
CA LEU A 117 3.74 8.87 15.45
C LEU A 117 2.84 9.89 14.77
N LYS A 118 1.65 9.45 14.35
CA LYS A 118 0.64 10.30 13.75
C LYS A 118 0.18 11.44 14.68
N THR A 119 0.24 11.23 15.99
CA THR A 119 -0.09 12.26 16.99
C THR A 119 0.86 13.46 16.92
N ARG A 120 2.15 13.25 16.60
CA ARG A 120 3.13 14.35 16.43
C ARG A 120 2.94 15.07 15.10
N ALA A 121 2.78 14.31 14.02
CA ALA A 121 2.53 14.89 12.69
C ALA A 121 1.25 15.75 12.63
N LYS A 122 0.27 15.50 13.51
CA LYS A 122 -0.93 16.35 13.64
C LYS A 122 -0.70 17.63 14.45
N GLN A 123 0.27 17.62 15.37
CA GLN A 123 0.58 18.79 16.19
C GLN A 123 1.33 19.86 15.39
N GLU A 124 2.21 19.46 14.47
CA GLU A 124 2.95 20.42 13.61
C GLU A 124 2.02 21.24 12.71
N ILE A 125 0.88 20.69 12.26
CA ILE A 125 -0.06 21.35 11.35
C ILE A 125 -0.93 22.42 12.06
N GLN A 126 -0.99 22.45 13.40
CA GLN A 126 -1.80 23.42 14.15
C GLN A 126 -1.02 24.67 14.61
N THR A 127 0.26 24.77 14.28
CA THR A 127 1.15 25.84 14.74
C THR A 127 1.49 26.91 13.70
N GLU A 128 0.82 26.90 12.54
CA GLU A 128 0.92 27.97 11.52
C GLU A 128 -0.26 28.94 11.57
#